data_AF-A0A660M7Q6-F1
#
_entry.id   AF-A0A660M7Q6-F1
#
_cell.length_a   1.000
_cell.length_b   1.000
_cell.length_c   1.000
_cell.angle_alpha   90.00
_cell.angle_beta   90.00
_cell.angle_gamma   90.00
#
_symmetry.space_group_name_H-M   'P 1'
#
loop_
_entity.id
_entity.type
_entity.pdbx_description
1 polymer ?
#
loop_
_entity_poly.entity_id
_entity_poly.type
_entity_poly.pdbx_seq_one_letter_code
_entity_poly.pdbx_strand_id
1 'polypeptide(L)'
;EIEKLRHAATEALLTRSDTIIVSSVSCIYGIGSPASYMQMALHIKPGMRYNREKFLRHLKDIQYERNDVDFARGTFRVRGDTVDIFTAGSDLAVRVEFFGDEIDRLIILNPLTGEILEKPQFFDIFPNSHYATPKEIIDRAIPQIEKEFYARHEYFEKNKKFLEAQRLTQRTKYDLEMLRETGFVKGIENYTRYLTERSAGEQPATLLDYFPDDFLLLVDESHMTLPQVRGMFNGDRARKTVLVDNGFRLPSALDNRPLTFEEFYKHINQAIYVSATPGDFELEHSLKPAQQVIRPTGLLDPKIEVRKIEGQVDDLMEEIRKRIQKNQRVLVTTLTKRMAEDLSGFLEENGVKTAYIHSEIDTLERG
;
A
#
# COMPACT_ATOMS: atom_id res chain seq x y z
N GLU A 1 -10.17 6.73 0.47
CA GLU A 1 -10.15 5.92 1.71
C GLU A 1 -8.82 5.19 1.93
N ILE A 2 -8.37 4.32 1.02
CA ILE A 2 -7.11 3.57 1.22
C ILE A 2 -5.89 4.49 1.41
N GLU A 3 -5.70 5.49 0.55
CA GLU A 3 -4.57 6.44 0.69
C GLU A 3 -4.56 7.17 2.04
N LYS A 4 -5.75 7.54 2.55
CA LYS A 4 -5.89 8.12 3.91
C LYS A 4 -5.33 7.17 4.96
N LEU A 5 -5.74 5.90 4.93
CA LEU A 5 -5.28 4.90 5.89
C LEU A 5 -3.77 4.63 5.77
N ARG A 6 -3.19 4.75 4.58
CA ARG A 6 -1.73 4.65 4.38
C ARG A 6 -0.98 5.80 5.03
N HIS A 7 -1.47 7.04 4.84
CA HIS A 7 -0.91 8.20 5.53
C HIS A 7 -1.04 8.06 7.04
N ALA A 8 -2.23 7.71 7.54
CA ALA A 8 -2.46 7.47 8.97
C ALA A 8 -1.50 6.42 9.56
N ALA A 9 -1.23 5.33 8.82
CA ALA A 9 -0.30 4.29 9.27
C ALA A 9 1.13 4.81 9.41
N THR A 10 1.66 5.51 8.40
CA THR A 10 3.02 6.07 8.45
C THR A 10 3.14 7.19 9.49
N GLU A 11 2.12 8.03 9.64
CA GLU A 11 2.09 9.10 10.64
C GLU A 11 2.06 8.52 12.05
N ALA A 12 1.26 7.48 12.31
CA ALA A 12 1.21 6.80 13.60
C ALA A 12 2.57 6.20 13.97
N LEU A 13 3.23 5.51 13.04
CA LEU A 13 4.56 4.92 13.30
C LEU A 13 5.63 5.97 13.67
N LEU A 14 5.53 7.17 13.13
CA LEU A 14 6.49 8.25 13.41
C LEU A 14 6.18 9.06 14.66
N THR A 15 4.94 8.99 15.16
CA THR A 15 4.47 9.84 16.27
C THR A 15 4.22 9.09 17.56
N ARG A 16 3.98 7.78 17.53
CA ARG A 16 3.66 6.98 18.73
C ARG A 16 4.07 5.52 18.62
N SER A 17 4.45 4.94 19.77
CA SER A 17 4.93 3.55 19.86
C SER A 17 3.81 2.52 20.00
N ASP A 18 2.63 2.91 20.44
CA ASP A 18 1.45 2.04 20.61
C ASP A 18 0.67 1.92 19.29
N THR A 19 1.36 1.45 18.27
CA THR A 19 0.87 1.37 16.89
C THR A 19 0.82 -0.09 16.42
N ILE A 20 -0.35 -0.54 15.96
CA ILE A 20 -0.52 -1.82 15.25
C ILE A 20 -0.97 -1.50 13.83
N ILE A 21 -0.20 -1.93 12.84
CA ILE A 21 -0.56 -1.80 11.43
C ILE A 21 -0.93 -3.17 10.86
N VAL A 22 -2.14 -3.27 10.31
CA VAL A 22 -2.55 -4.42 9.49
C VAL A 22 -2.30 -4.05 8.03
N SER A 23 -1.42 -4.80 7.36
CA SER A 23 -1.06 -4.56 5.97
C SER A 23 -1.14 -5.83 5.15
N SER A 24 -1.47 -5.69 3.87
CA SER A 24 -1.18 -6.72 2.88
C SER A 24 0.31 -6.72 2.52
N VAL A 25 0.70 -7.48 1.49
CA VAL A 25 2.04 -7.42 0.88
C VAL A 25 2.43 -6.03 0.36
N SER A 26 1.53 -5.03 0.39
CA SER A 26 1.89 -3.62 0.17
C SER A 26 2.98 -3.10 1.10
N CYS A 27 3.19 -3.70 2.29
CA CYS A 27 4.22 -3.26 3.24
C CYS A 27 5.66 -3.43 2.73
N ILE A 28 5.89 -4.31 1.75
CA ILE A 28 7.21 -4.53 1.15
C ILE A 28 7.43 -3.72 -0.13
N TYR A 29 6.47 -2.87 -0.53
CA TYR A 29 6.62 -1.99 -1.69
C TYR A 29 7.32 -0.69 -1.31
N GLY A 30 8.12 -0.18 -2.25
CA GLY A 30 8.84 1.07 -2.10
C GLY A 30 7.94 2.25 -1.77
N ILE A 31 8.32 3.03 -0.75
CA ILE A 31 7.79 4.34 -0.40
C ILE A 31 8.97 5.29 -0.14
N GLY A 32 8.73 6.60 0.01
CA GLY A 32 9.80 7.53 0.41
C GLY A 32 10.37 7.18 1.77
N SER A 33 11.64 7.52 2.00
CA SER A 33 12.31 7.19 3.26
C SER A 33 11.65 7.90 4.44
N PRO A 34 11.62 7.27 5.63
CA PRO A 34 11.06 7.89 6.83
C PRO A 34 11.79 9.18 7.20
N ALA A 35 13.11 9.23 6.99
CA ALA A 35 13.93 10.42 7.22
C ALA A 35 13.49 11.61 6.33
N SER A 36 13.30 11.39 5.03
CA SER A 36 12.83 12.45 4.12
C SER A 36 11.39 12.86 4.44
N TYR A 37 10.52 11.90 4.76
CA TYR A 37 9.13 12.17 5.11
C TYR A 37 9.03 13.02 6.40
N MET A 38 9.83 12.70 7.42
CA MET A 38 9.95 13.52 8.63
C MET A 38 10.59 14.88 8.38
N GLN A 39 11.66 14.95 7.59
CA GLN A 39 12.34 16.22 7.28
C GLN A 39 11.41 17.23 6.59
N MET A 40 10.48 16.74 5.78
CA MET A 40 9.49 17.56 5.11
C MET A 40 8.29 17.94 6.00
N ALA A 41 8.09 17.29 7.14
CA ALA A 41 6.96 17.60 8.01
C ALA A 41 7.04 19.04 8.57
N LEU A 42 5.89 19.71 8.68
CA LEU A 42 5.80 21.02 9.31
C LEU A 42 5.37 20.87 10.76
N HIS A 43 6.33 21.10 11.64
CA HIS A 43 6.14 21.14 13.09
C HIS A 43 5.66 22.52 13.51
N ILE A 44 4.42 22.64 14.00
CA ILE A 44 3.82 23.93 14.39
C ILE A 44 3.32 23.93 15.84
N LYS A 45 3.40 25.09 16.48
CA LYS A 45 2.88 25.31 17.84
C LYS A 45 2.41 26.76 18.03
N PRO A 46 1.43 27.03 18.92
CA PRO A 46 1.12 28.38 19.35
C PRO A 46 2.36 29.13 19.86
N GLY A 47 2.44 30.43 19.58
CA GLY A 47 3.58 31.29 19.92
C GLY A 47 4.77 31.22 18.94
N MET A 48 4.69 30.37 17.92
CA MET A 48 5.76 30.27 16.91
C MET A 48 5.69 31.46 15.94
N ARG A 49 6.80 32.20 15.81
CA ARG A 49 6.93 33.25 14.78
C ARG A 49 7.05 32.59 13.40
N TYR A 50 5.97 32.66 12.63
CA TYR A 50 5.87 32.07 11.31
C TYR A 50 5.07 33.01 10.40
N ASN A 51 5.73 33.61 9.42
CA ASN A 51 5.05 34.42 8.41
C ASN A 51 4.07 33.56 7.59
N ARG A 52 2.82 34.03 7.45
CA ARG A 52 1.75 33.30 6.75
C ARG A 52 2.12 32.94 5.32
N GLU A 53 2.64 33.87 4.52
CA GLU A 53 2.99 33.60 3.11
C GLU A 53 4.14 32.58 2.99
N LYS A 54 5.04 32.53 3.97
CA LYS A 54 6.05 31.46 4.07
C LYS A 54 5.40 30.12 4.41
N PHE A 55 4.46 30.10 5.36
CA PHE A 55 3.72 28.89 5.73
C PHE A 55 2.93 28.31 4.54
N LEU A 56 2.24 29.15 3.76
CA LEU A 56 1.51 28.72 2.57
C LEU A 56 2.44 28.15 1.48
N ARG A 57 3.66 28.69 1.33
CA ARG A 57 4.67 28.13 0.41
C ARG A 57 5.13 26.76 0.88
N HIS A 58 5.44 26.61 2.16
CA HIS A 58 5.85 25.33 2.71
C HIS A 58 4.76 24.26 2.60
N LEU A 59 3.48 24.60 2.77
CA LEU A 59 2.36 23.68 2.50
C LEU A 59 2.36 23.16 1.06
N LYS A 60 2.66 24.04 0.09
CA LYS A 60 2.81 23.62 -1.31
C LYS A 60 4.03 22.72 -1.52
N ASP A 61 5.15 23.04 -0.87
CA ASP A 61 6.38 22.23 -0.96
C ASP A 61 6.12 20.79 -0.47
N ILE A 62 5.26 20.61 0.53
CA ILE A 62 4.83 19.31 1.07
C ILE A 62 3.57 18.76 0.37
N GLN A 63 3.30 19.21 -0.86
CA GLN A 63 2.30 18.70 -1.80
C GLN A 63 0.83 18.96 -1.43
N TYR A 64 0.53 20.00 -0.64
CA TYR A 64 -0.84 20.44 -0.45
C TYR A 64 -1.25 21.48 -1.49
N GLU A 65 -2.49 21.35 -1.97
CA GLU A 65 -3.05 22.26 -2.96
C GLU A 65 -3.92 23.34 -2.30
N ARG A 66 -3.86 24.58 -2.80
CA ARG A 66 -4.78 25.62 -2.34
C ARG A 66 -6.13 25.45 -3.02
N ASN A 67 -7.19 25.24 -2.25
CA ASN A 67 -8.54 25.18 -2.77
C ASN A 67 -9.53 25.88 -1.81
N ASP A 68 -9.89 27.12 -2.14
CA ASP A 68 -10.77 27.94 -1.31
C ASP A 68 -12.27 27.58 -1.49
N VAL A 69 -12.62 26.81 -2.54
CA VAL A 69 -13.99 26.44 -2.90
C VAL A 69 -14.33 25.04 -2.40
N ASP A 70 -13.52 24.05 -2.79
CA ASP A 70 -13.73 22.64 -2.47
C ASP A 70 -12.68 22.18 -1.45
N PHE A 71 -13.08 22.09 -0.19
CA PHE A 71 -12.19 21.76 0.92
C PHE A 71 -12.13 20.24 1.10
N ALA A 72 -11.27 19.60 0.32
CA ALA A 72 -11.03 18.16 0.32
C ALA A 72 -9.67 17.81 0.95
N ARG A 73 -9.44 16.52 1.25
CA ARG A 73 -8.15 16.03 1.78
C ARG A 73 -6.99 16.42 0.87
N GLY A 74 -5.85 16.75 1.48
CA GLY A 74 -4.65 17.19 0.75
C GLY A 74 -4.74 18.63 0.26
N THR A 75 -5.74 19.39 0.71
CA THR A 75 -5.91 20.80 0.35
C THR A 75 -5.84 21.71 1.58
N PHE A 76 -5.57 22.98 1.34
CA PHE A 76 -5.75 24.05 2.32
C PHE A 76 -6.52 25.23 1.73
N ARG A 77 -7.16 26.00 2.59
CA ARG A 77 -7.86 27.24 2.23
C ARG A 77 -7.49 28.37 3.18
N VAL A 78 -7.60 29.60 2.71
CA VAL A 78 -7.21 30.80 3.46
C VAL A 78 -8.42 31.71 3.65
N ARG A 79 -8.70 32.09 4.90
CA ARG A 79 -9.79 33.01 5.26
C ARG A 79 -9.26 34.06 6.24
N GLY A 80 -8.87 35.22 5.71
CA GLY A 80 -8.22 36.27 6.50
C GLY A 80 -6.95 35.74 7.14
N ASP A 81 -6.90 35.74 8.47
CA ASP A 81 -5.75 35.29 9.26
C ASP A 81 -5.82 33.80 9.65
N THR A 82 -6.78 33.06 9.09
CA THR A 82 -6.93 31.63 9.34
C THR A 82 -6.56 30.81 8.11
N VAL A 83 -5.82 29.72 8.33
CA VAL A 83 -5.50 28.71 7.31
C VAL A 83 -6.09 27.38 7.76
N ASP A 84 -7.09 26.88 7.03
CA ASP A 84 -7.64 25.54 7.26
C ASP A 84 -6.94 24.54 6.37
N ILE A 85 -6.52 23.41 6.90
CA ILE A 85 -5.71 22.39 6.22
C ILE A 85 -6.37 21.04 6.46
N PHE A 86 -6.73 20.36 5.39
CA PHE A 86 -7.30 19.02 5.46
C PHE A 86 -6.18 17.99 5.25
N THR A 87 -5.63 17.46 6.34
CA THR A 87 -4.48 16.54 6.32
C THR A 87 -4.77 15.24 5.59
N ALA A 88 -3.75 14.66 4.94
CA ALA A 88 -3.88 13.44 4.13
C ALA A 88 -4.33 12.21 4.95
N GLY A 89 -3.80 12.05 6.17
CA GLY A 89 -4.05 10.90 7.06
C GLY A 89 -5.30 10.97 7.94
N SER A 90 -6.07 12.05 7.91
CA SER A 90 -7.18 12.28 8.85
C SER A 90 -8.51 12.55 8.17
N ASP A 91 -9.62 12.29 8.88
CA ASP A 91 -10.96 12.81 8.57
C ASP A 91 -11.20 14.21 9.16
N LEU A 92 -10.26 14.70 9.96
CA LEU A 92 -10.31 16.01 10.60
C LEU A 92 -9.41 17.01 9.88
N ALA A 93 -9.76 18.29 9.99
CA ALA A 93 -8.94 19.39 9.52
C ALA A 93 -8.27 20.11 10.69
N VAL A 94 -7.11 20.69 10.44
CA VAL A 94 -6.43 21.60 11.37
C VAL A 94 -6.59 23.03 10.87
N ARG A 95 -7.03 23.93 11.75
CA ARG A 95 -7.04 25.38 11.54
C ARG A 95 -5.87 25.98 12.28
N VAL A 96 -5.08 26.77 11.57
CA VAL A 96 -3.98 27.58 12.08
C VAL A 96 -4.42 29.04 12.04
N GLU A 97 -4.57 29.66 13.21
CA GLU A 97 -4.92 31.08 13.34
C GLU A 97 -3.63 31.89 13.55
N PHE A 98 -3.46 32.94 12.75
CA PHE A 98 -2.30 33.83 12.82
C PHE A 98 -2.67 35.16 13.49
N PHE A 99 -1.71 35.73 14.21
CA PHE A 99 -1.74 37.12 14.66
C PHE A 99 -0.48 37.82 14.15
N GLY A 100 -0.60 38.50 12.99
CA GLY A 100 0.56 39.01 12.26
C GLY A 100 1.46 37.88 11.76
N ASP A 101 2.70 37.84 12.24
CA ASP A 101 3.70 36.81 11.88
C ASP A 101 3.86 35.73 12.96
N GLU A 102 2.84 35.52 13.79
CA GLU A 102 2.85 34.53 14.88
C GLU A 102 1.64 33.60 14.77
N ILE A 103 1.83 32.31 15.06
CA ILE A 103 0.73 31.36 15.22
C ILE A 103 0.07 31.62 16.58
N ASP A 104 -1.14 32.15 16.58
CA ASP A 104 -1.91 32.40 17.82
C ASP A 104 -2.47 31.09 18.36
N ARG A 105 -3.19 30.34 17.52
CA ARG A 105 -3.94 29.13 17.95
C ARG A 105 -3.95 28.04 16.90
N LEU A 106 -3.99 26.80 17.39
CA LEU A 106 -4.25 25.59 16.61
C LEU A 106 -5.59 25.01 17.04
N ILE A 107 -6.40 24.60 16.07
CA ILE A 107 -7.75 24.06 16.30
C ILE A 107 -7.94 22.84 15.41
N ILE A 108 -8.32 21.70 15.99
CA ILE A 108 -8.78 20.53 15.23
C ILE A 108 -10.30 20.63 15.08
N LEU A 109 -10.80 20.51 13.86
CA LEU A 109 -12.22 20.67 13.54
C LEU A 109 -12.72 19.64 12.53
N ASN A 110 -14.03 19.40 12.55
CA ASN A 110 -14.71 18.61 11.52
C ASN A 110 -14.85 19.46 10.24
N PRO A 111 -14.31 19.03 9.08
CA PRO A 111 -14.31 19.83 7.86
C PRO A 111 -15.70 20.05 7.25
N LEU A 112 -16.68 19.18 7.58
CA LEU A 112 -18.05 19.25 7.09
C LEU A 112 -18.94 20.15 7.98
N THR A 113 -18.87 19.95 9.30
CA THR A 113 -19.76 20.67 10.24
C THR A 113 -19.15 21.95 10.79
N GLY A 114 -17.82 22.10 10.76
CA GLY A 114 -17.09 23.19 11.41
C GLY A 114 -17.00 23.07 12.93
N GLU A 115 -17.46 21.95 13.50
CA GLU A 115 -17.39 21.68 14.94
C GLU A 115 -15.93 21.62 15.40
N ILE A 116 -15.62 22.35 16.48
CA ILE A 116 -14.30 22.36 17.11
C ILE A 116 -14.20 21.18 18.06
N LEU A 117 -13.18 20.34 17.87
CA LEU A 117 -12.97 19.13 18.65
C LEU A 117 -11.87 19.31 19.70
N GLU A 118 -10.74 19.89 19.29
CA GLU A 118 -9.55 20.02 20.15
C GLU A 118 -8.77 21.30 19.86
N LYS A 119 -7.97 21.75 20.83
CA LYS A 119 -7.04 22.87 20.70
C LYS A 119 -5.63 22.43 21.12
N PRO A 120 -4.89 21.77 20.22
CA PRO A 120 -3.60 21.19 20.56
C PRO A 120 -2.53 22.27 20.79
N GLN A 121 -1.54 21.97 21.63
CA GLN A 121 -0.37 22.85 21.87
C GLN A 121 0.75 22.64 20.85
N PHE A 122 0.62 21.63 20.00
CA PHE A 122 1.57 21.26 18.97
C PHE A 122 0.85 20.42 17.92
N PHE A 123 1.22 20.55 16.66
CA PHE A 123 0.67 19.74 15.58
C PHE A 123 1.71 19.54 14.48
N ASP A 124 1.75 18.34 13.91
CA ASP A 124 2.61 17.99 12.79
C ASP A 124 1.80 17.85 11.50
N ILE A 125 2.21 18.58 10.48
CA ILE A 125 1.62 18.47 9.15
C ILE A 125 2.59 17.68 8.27
N PHE A 126 2.28 16.41 8.06
CA PHE A 126 3.06 15.53 7.20
C PHE A 126 2.76 15.75 5.72
N PRO A 127 3.70 15.41 4.81
CA PRO A 127 3.52 15.55 3.38
C PRO A 127 2.28 14.82 2.84
N ASN A 128 1.61 15.43 1.86
CA ASN A 128 0.44 14.85 1.19
C ASN A 128 0.81 13.76 0.15
N SER A 129 2.05 13.28 0.18
CA SER A 129 2.52 12.16 -0.64
C SER A 129 3.69 11.46 0.05
N HIS A 130 3.68 10.13 0.06
CA HIS A 130 4.84 9.33 0.50
C HIS A 130 6.06 9.45 -0.43
N TYR A 131 5.92 10.07 -1.60
CA TYR A 131 7.04 10.34 -2.53
C TYR A 131 7.43 11.82 -2.56
N ALA A 132 6.90 12.64 -1.64
CA ALA A 132 7.33 14.02 -1.49
C ALA A 132 8.85 14.05 -1.30
N THR A 133 9.52 14.85 -2.12
CA THR A 133 10.97 14.94 -2.18
C THR A 133 11.37 16.41 -2.14
N PRO A 134 12.37 16.80 -1.32
CA PRO A 134 12.90 18.17 -1.32
C PRO A 134 13.35 18.63 -2.71
N LYS A 135 13.11 19.91 -3.01
CA LYS A 135 13.40 20.50 -4.33
C LYS A 135 14.88 20.36 -4.70
N GLU A 136 15.78 20.49 -3.74
CA GLU A 136 17.22 20.37 -3.96
C GLU A 136 17.62 18.97 -4.42
N ILE A 137 16.90 17.93 -3.97
CA ILE A 137 17.11 16.55 -4.42
C ILE A 137 16.57 16.36 -5.84
N ILE A 138 15.40 16.92 -6.14
CA ILE A 138 14.82 16.89 -7.50
C ILE A 138 15.77 17.56 -8.51
N ASP A 139 16.32 18.72 -8.16
CA ASP A 139 17.26 19.47 -9.00
C ASP A 139 18.56 18.67 -9.26
N ARG A 140 19.02 17.85 -8.30
CA ARG A 140 20.15 16.93 -8.47
C ARG A 140 19.79 15.64 -9.23
N ALA A 141 18.54 15.20 -9.15
CA ALA A 141 18.02 14.01 -9.81
C ALA A 141 17.83 14.22 -11.31
N ILE A 142 17.31 15.39 -11.72
CA ILE A 142 16.99 15.72 -13.12
C ILE A 142 18.17 15.45 -14.08
N PRO A 143 19.40 15.96 -13.86
CA PRO A 143 20.53 15.69 -14.75
C PRO A 143 20.89 14.21 -14.85
N GLN A 144 20.67 13.44 -13.78
CA GLN A 144 20.96 12.01 -13.77
C GLN A 144 19.92 11.20 -14.56
N ILE A 145 18.64 11.59 -14.45
CA ILE A 145 17.54 11.04 -15.26
C ILE A 145 17.78 11.36 -16.74
N GLU A 146 18.16 12.59 -17.06
CA GLU A 146 18.51 12.99 -18.44
C GLU A 146 19.67 12.16 -19.00
N LYS A 147 20.72 11.97 -18.21
CA LYS A 147 21.86 11.13 -18.61
C LYS A 147 21.45 9.70 -18.95
N GLU A 148 20.63 9.06 -18.11
CA GLU A 148 20.12 7.71 -18.38
C GLU A 148 19.19 7.68 -19.59
N PHE A 149 18.35 8.71 -19.74
CA PHE A 149 17.49 8.87 -20.90
C PHE A 149 18.29 8.91 -22.20
N TYR A 150 19.31 9.76 -22.30
CA TYR A 150 20.13 9.85 -23.51
C TYR A 150 20.85 8.53 -23.82
N ALA A 151 21.41 7.87 -22.81
CA ALA A 151 22.05 6.56 -22.99
C ALA A 151 21.06 5.48 -23.48
N ARG A 152 19.85 5.46 -22.91
CA ARG A 152 18.82 4.49 -23.31
C ARG A 152 18.23 4.80 -24.69
N HIS A 153 18.08 6.08 -25.02
CA HIS A 153 17.67 6.53 -26.35
C HIS A 153 18.68 6.08 -27.42
N GLU A 154 19.96 6.33 -27.19
CA GLU A 154 21.04 5.91 -28.11
C GLU A 154 21.07 4.39 -28.29
N TYR A 155 20.84 3.63 -27.20
CA TYR A 155 20.68 2.18 -27.27
C TYR A 155 19.53 1.79 -28.22
N PHE A 156 18.35 2.40 -28.10
CA PHE A 156 17.23 2.08 -28.97
C PHE A 156 17.50 2.44 -30.44
N GLU A 157 18.08 3.61 -30.70
CA GLU A 157 18.48 4.05 -32.06
C GLU A 157 19.48 3.07 -32.70
N LYS A 158 20.54 2.70 -31.98
CA LYS A 158 21.55 1.73 -32.45
C LYS A 158 20.96 0.35 -32.77
N ASN A 159 19.91 -0.05 -32.05
CA ASN A 159 19.23 -1.32 -32.23
C ASN A 159 18.01 -1.22 -33.18
N LYS A 160 17.84 -0.10 -33.91
CA LYS A 160 16.73 0.16 -34.84
C LYS A 160 15.33 0.06 -34.19
N LYS A 161 15.25 0.32 -32.89
CA LYS A 161 14.02 0.35 -32.08
C LYS A 161 13.45 1.77 -32.01
N PHE A 162 13.13 2.33 -33.18
CA PHE A 162 12.77 3.75 -33.31
C PHE A 162 11.46 4.12 -32.62
N LEU A 163 10.49 3.20 -32.60
CA LEU A 163 9.19 3.44 -31.94
C LEU A 163 9.36 3.52 -30.41
N GLU A 164 10.18 2.64 -29.84
CA GLU A 164 10.52 2.62 -28.43
C GLU A 164 11.31 3.88 -28.04
N ALA A 165 12.26 4.32 -28.88
CA ALA A 165 13.01 5.56 -28.68
C ALA A 165 12.07 6.79 -28.65
N GLN A 166 11.16 6.89 -29.63
CA GLN A 166 10.17 7.96 -29.72
C GLN A 166 9.25 7.98 -28.48
N ARG A 167 8.74 6.81 -28.08
CA ARG A 167 7.87 6.64 -26.92
C ARG A 167 8.56 7.06 -25.63
N LEU A 168 9.80 6.61 -25.42
CA LEU A 168 10.58 6.96 -24.24
C LEU A 168 10.84 8.46 -24.19
N THR A 169 11.14 9.07 -25.33
CA THR A 169 11.40 10.51 -25.45
C THR A 169 10.20 11.36 -25.06
N GLN A 170 9.03 11.07 -25.63
CA GLN A 170 7.81 11.82 -25.34
C GLN A 170 7.47 11.78 -23.85
N ARG A 171 7.52 10.58 -23.24
CA ARG A 171 7.21 10.40 -21.82
C ARG A 171 8.24 11.10 -20.93
N THR A 172 9.53 10.79 -21.11
CA THR A 172 10.57 11.23 -20.18
C THR A 172 10.75 12.75 -20.23
N LYS A 173 10.65 13.37 -21.41
CA LYS A 173 10.76 14.84 -21.52
C LYS A 173 9.60 15.56 -20.83
N TYR A 174 8.37 15.07 -21.01
CA TYR A 174 7.20 15.60 -20.31
C TYR A 174 7.36 15.46 -18.79
N ASP A 175 7.79 14.28 -18.32
CA ASP A 175 7.98 14.05 -16.89
C ASP A 175 9.08 14.98 -16.31
N LEU A 176 10.18 15.20 -17.04
CA LEU A 176 11.25 16.12 -16.64
C LEU A 176 10.82 17.59 -16.63
N GLU A 177 9.95 18.01 -17.55
CA GLU A 177 9.38 19.36 -17.58
C GLU A 177 8.49 19.58 -16.35
N MET A 178 7.57 18.64 -16.07
CA MET A 178 6.72 18.68 -14.88
C MET A 178 7.50 18.70 -13.57
N LEU A 179 8.57 17.89 -13.46
CA LEU A 179 9.44 17.88 -12.30
C LEU A 179 10.16 19.23 -12.08
N ARG A 180 10.56 19.94 -13.14
CA ARG A 180 11.18 21.27 -13.04
C ARG A 180 10.19 22.35 -12.59
N GLU A 181 8.98 22.31 -13.14
CA GLU A 181 7.97 23.35 -12.89
C GLU A 181 7.29 23.20 -11.53
N THR A 182 6.93 21.96 -11.18
CA THR A 182 6.04 21.68 -10.05
C THR A 182 6.69 20.85 -8.95
N GLY A 183 7.85 20.23 -9.21
CA GLY A 183 8.47 19.27 -8.29
C GLY A 183 7.75 17.92 -8.24
N PHE A 184 6.72 17.71 -9.05
CA PHE A 184 5.92 16.49 -9.03
C PHE A 184 5.51 16.05 -10.43
N VAL A 185 5.29 14.75 -10.61
CA VAL A 185 4.69 14.19 -11.82
C VAL A 185 3.90 12.94 -11.46
N LYS A 186 2.81 12.68 -12.18
CA LYS A 186 2.10 11.40 -12.05
C LYS A 186 3.02 10.26 -12.47
N GLY A 187 3.24 9.31 -11.56
CA GLY A 187 4.20 8.23 -11.81
C GLY A 187 5.62 8.56 -11.33
N ILE A 188 5.78 9.55 -10.44
CA ILE A 188 7.06 9.96 -9.85
C ILE A 188 7.83 8.79 -9.24
N GLU A 189 7.12 7.75 -8.77
CA GLU A 189 7.71 6.54 -8.21
C GLU A 189 8.60 5.77 -9.20
N ASN A 190 8.50 6.03 -10.50
CA ASN A 190 9.39 5.42 -11.50
C ASN A 190 10.79 6.07 -11.52
N TYR A 191 10.98 7.19 -10.82
CA TYR A 191 12.24 7.91 -10.66
C TYR A 191 12.81 7.80 -9.24
N THR A 192 12.20 6.99 -8.37
CA THR A 192 12.53 6.90 -6.94
C THR A 192 14.01 6.65 -6.68
N ARG A 193 14.73 5.88 -7.50
CA ARG A 193 16.19 5.70 -7.35
C ARG A 193 16.90 7.04 -7.21
N TYR A 194 16.63 7.96 -8.14
CA TYR A 194 17.27 9.26 -8.16
C TYR A 194 16.73 10.19 -7.08
N LEU A 195 15.44 10.14 -6.81
CA LEU A 195 14.76 10.97 -5.80
C LEU A 195 15.10 10.56 -4.36
N THR A 196 15.69 9.39 -4.18
CA THR A 196 16.20 8.91 -2.88
C THR A 196 17.73 8.87 -2.83
N GLU A 197 18.40 9.38 -3.87
CA GLU A 197 19.87 9.42 -4.00
C GLU A 197 20.54 8.03 -3.80
N ARG A 198 19.83 6.97 -4.19
CA ARG A 198 20.28 5.58 -4.06
C ARG A 198 21.05 5.10 -5.28
N SER A 199 21.92 4.12 -5.06
CA SER A 199 22.64 3.40 -6.10
C SER A 199 21.72 2.45 -6.88
N ALA A 200 22.11 2.07 -8.09
CA ALA A 200 21.36 1.09 -8.88
C ALA A 200 21.31 -0.27 -8.17
N GLY A 201 20.14 -0.89 -8.13
CA GLY A 201 19.89 -2.15 -7.43
C GLY A 201 19.73 -2.05 -5.92
N GLU A 202 20.00 -0.89 -5.31
CA GLU A 202 19.88 -0.68 -3.88
C GLU A 202 18.44 -0.92 -3.39
N GLN A 203 18.33 -1.41 -2.16
CA GLN A 203 17.06 -1.77 -1.54
C GLN A 203 16.16 -0.52 -1.38
N PRO A 204 14.86 -0.59 -1.74
CA PRO A 204 13.91 0.49 -1.47
C PRO A 204 13.57 0.62 0.00
N ALA A 205 13.30 1.84 0.46
CA ALA A 205 12.61 2.06 1.71
C ALA A 205 11.16 1.60 1.58
N THR A 206 10.64 0.96 2.61
CA THR A 206 9.33 0.33 2.67
C THR A 206 8.63 0.70 3.97
N LEU A 207 7.43 0.14 4.20
CA LEU A 207 6.75 0.36 5.48
C LEU A 207 7.55 -0.22 6.65
N LEU A 208 8.34 -1.28 6.43
CA LEU A 208 9.16 -1.90 7.48
C LEU A 208 10.22 -0.94 8.01
N ASP A 209 10.74 -0.05 7.16
CA ASP A 209 11.72 0.98 7.56
C ASP A 209 11.11 2.10 8.41
N TYR A 210 9.77 2.20 8.48
CA TYR A 210 9.08 3.17 9.36
C TYR A 210 8.87 2.61 10.77
N PHE A 211 9.03 1.30 10.96
CA PHE A 211 9.00 0.71 12.28
C PHE A 211 10.33 0.93 13.00
N PRO A 212 10.33 1.01 14.34
CA PRO A 212 11.56 0.94 15.10
C PRO A 212 12.22 -0.44 14.93
N ASP A 213 13.54 -0.51 15.12
CA ASP A 213 14.34 -1.73 14.94
C ASP A 213 13.84 -2.92 15.80
N ASP A 214 13.13 -2.65 16.90
CA ASP A 214 12.64 -3.65 17.84
C ASP A 214 11.20 -4.12 17.58
N PHE A 215 10.61 -3.82 16.42
CA PHE A 215 9.23 -4.19 16.13
C PHE A 215 8.98 -5.71 16.09
N LEU A 216 7.71 -6.07 16.26
CA LEU A 216 7.20 -7.44 16.16
C LEU A 216 6.35 -7.60 14.89
N LEU A 217 6.72 -8.58 14.06
CA LEU A 217 5.94 -8.98 12.88
C LEU A 217 5.00 -10.13 13.22
N LEU A 218 3.72 -10.01 12.86
CA LEU A 218 2.80 -11.15 12.85
C LEU A 218 2.44 -11.45 11.40
N VAL A 219 2.64 -12.72 10.99
CA VAL A 219 2.28 -13.17 9.64
C VAL A 219 1.09 -14.11 9.75
N ASP A 220 -0.09 -13.56 9.45
CA ASP A 220 -1.33 -14.33 9.37
C ASP A 220 -1.33 -15.23 8.12
N GLU A 221 -1.91 -16.42 8.26
CA GLU A 221 -1.87 -17.51 7.28
C GLU A 221 -0.50 -17.66 6.59
N SER A 222 0.56 -17.78 7.40
CA SER A 222 1.96 -17.71 6.96
C SER A 222 2.29 -18.63 5.78
N HIS A 223 1.67 -19.82 5.74
CA HIS A 223 1.85 -20.82 4.69
C HIS A 223 1.44 -20.33 3.30
N MET A 224 0.56 -19.33 3.21
CA MET A 224 0.18 -18.64 1.97
C MET A 224 0.84 -17.28 1.83
N THR A 225 0.95 -16.54 2.93
CA THR A 225 1.47 -15.16 2.93
C THR A 225 2.96 -15.09 2.59
N LEU A 226 3.81 -15.99 3.11
CA LEU A 226 5.25 -15.98 2.82
C LEU A 226 5.58 -16.33 1.36
N PRO A 227 4.96 -17.36 0.74
CA PRO A 227 5.09 -17.58 -0.71
C PRO A 227 4.65 -16.37 -1.53
N GLN A 228 3.57 -15.68 -1.13
CA GLN A 228 3.11 -14.47 -1.80
C GLN A 228 4.17 -13.36 -1.74
N VAL A 229 4.68 -13.05 -0.54
CA VAL A 229 5.79 -12.08 -0.34
C VAL A 229 6.98 -12.41 -1.24
N ARG A 230 7.40 -13.68 -1.29
CA ARG A 230 8.51 -14.15 -2.14
C ARG A 230 8.26 -13.95 -3.63
N GLY A 231 7.02 -14.13 -4.09
CA GLY A 231 6.63 -14.00 -5.49
C GLY A 231 6.60 -12.56 -6.01
N MET A 232 6.48 -11.56 -5.13
CA MET A 232 6.20 -10.18 -5.54
C MET A 232 7.32 -9.52 -6.35
N PHE A 233 8.57 -9.70 -5.94
CA PHE A 233 9.71 -9.15 -6.68
C PHE A 233 9.82 -9.70 -8.11
N ASN A 234 9.70 -11.01 -8.27
CA ASN A 234 9.84 -11.64 -9.59
C ASN A 234 8.71 -11.22 -10.54
N GLY A 235 7.48 -11.15 -10.03
CA GLY A 235 6.32 -10.68 -10.80
C GLY A 235 6.46 -9.21 -11.24
N ASP A 236 6.84 -8.32 -10.31
CA ASP A 236 7.03 -6.90 -10.63
C ASP A 236 8.17 -6.69 -11.63
N ARG A 237 9.32 -7.36 -11.42
CA ARG A 237 10.47 -7.28 -12.31
C ARG A 237 10.14 -7.74 -13.72
N ALA A 238 9.44 -8.86 -13.88
CA ALA A 238 9.03 -9.35 -15.20
C ALA A 238 8.15 -8.33 -15.94
N ARG A 239 7.13 -7.79 -15.26
CA ARG A 239 6.23 -6.76 -15.81
C ARG A 239 6.98 -5.50 -16.21
N LYS A 240 7.84 -4.98 -15.34
CA LYS A 240 8.58 -3.74 -15.60
C LYS A 240 9.65 -3.91 -16.66
N THR A 241 10.28 -5.08 -16.77
CA THR A 241 11.23 -5.39 -17.85
C THR A 241 10.55 -5.21 -19.22
N VAL A 242 9.33 -5.71 -19.38
CA VAL A 242 8.55 -5.50 -20.62
C VAL A 242 8.32 -4.01 -20.91
N LEU A 243 7.98 -3.21 -19.89
CA LEU A 243 7.81 -1.77 -20.05
C LEU A 243 9.10 -1.07 -20.48
N VAL A 244 10.23 -1.45 -19.88
CA VAL A 244 11.56 -0.89 -20.18
C VAL A 244 12.04 -1.31 -21.56
N ASP A 245 11.79 -2.55 -21.98
CA ASP A 245 12.20 -3.07 -23.28
C ASP A 245 11.41 -2.48 -24.44
N ASN A 246 10.17 -2.07 -24.17
CA ASN A 246 9.27 -1.40 -25.10
C ASN A 246 9.30 0.13 -24.95
N GLY A 247 10.27 0.71 -24.24
CA GLY A 247 10.45 2.18 -24.18
C GLY A 247 9.33 2.95 -23.46
N PHE A 248 8.55 2.30 -22.59
CA PHE A 248 7.57 3.01 -21.75
C PHE A 248 8.20 3.65 -20.50
N ARG A 249 9.31 3.09 -20.02
CA ARG A 249 10.03 3.52 -18.80
C ARG A 249 11.54 3.40 -18.98
N LEU A 250 12.29 4.17 -18.20
CA LEU A 250 13.74 4.05 -18.08
C LEU A 250 14.14 2.78 -17.30
N PRO A 251 15.37 2.26 -17.48
CA PRO A 251 15.87 1.12 -16.71
C PRO A 251 15.80 1.32 -15.19
N SER A 252 16.05 2.54 -14.69
CA SER A 252 15.86 2.93 -13.29
C SER A 252 14.48 2.60 -12.70
N ALA A 253 13.43 2.48 -13.51
CA ALA A 253 12.11 2.14 -13.03
C ALA A 253 12.05 0.72 -12.40
N LEU A 254 13.02 -0.15 -12.71
CA LEU A 254 13.21 -1.47 -12.09
C LEU A 254 13.69 -1.38 -10.63
N ASP A 255 14.30 -0.27 -10.25
CA ASP A 255 14.80 -0.03 -8.87
C ASP A 255 13.69 0.50 -7.95
N ASN A 256 12.58 0.96 -8.52
CA ASN A 256 11.32 0.98 -7.81
C ASN A 256 10.76 -0.44 -7.85
N ARG A 257 10.74 -1.16 -6.74
CA ARG A 257 10.36 -2.57 -6.71
C ARG A 257 9.90 -2.92 -5.29
N PRO A 258 9.20 -4.05 -5.10
CA PRO A 258 9.10 -4.60 -3.77
C PRO A 258 10.45 -5.19 -3.31
N LEU A 259 10.57 -5.45 -2.01
CA LEU A 259 11.69 -6.21 -1.46
C LEU A 259 11.75 -7.60 -2.09
N THR A 260 12.98 -8.08 -2.29
CA THR A 260 13.24 -9.51 -2.42
C THR A 260 12.95 -10.19 -1.08
N PHE A 261 12.74 -11.51 -1.11
CA PHE A 261 12.49 -12.25 0.13
C PHE A 261 13.67 -12.18 1.11
N GLU A 262 14.90 -12.15 0.59
CA GLU A 262 16.11 -11.99 1.41
C GLU A 262 16.18 -10.61 2.07
N GLU A 263 15.86 -9.54 1.34
CA GLU A 263 15.78 -8.19 1.92
C GLU A 263 14.67 -8.14 2.98
N PHE A 264 13.46 -8.65 2.69
CA PHE A 264 12.38 -8.73 3.66
C PHE A 264 12.81 -9.46 4.94
N TYR A 265 13.43 -10.64 4.81
CA TYR A 265 13.88 -11.44 5.94
C TYR A 265 14.91 -10.71 6.82
N LYS A 266 15.78 -9.88 6.22
CA LYS A 266 16.75 -9.07 6.97
C LYS A 266 16.12 -7.97 7.82
N HIS A 267 14.91 -7.51 7.51
CA HIS A 267 14.21 -6.52 8.35
C HIS A 267 13.55 -7.16 9.56
N ILE A 268 13.38 -8.49 9.57
CA ILE A 268 12.65 -9.15 10.65
C ILE A 268 13.53 -9.18 11.90
N ASN A 269 13.14 -8.39 12.90
CA ASN A 269 13.70 -8.50 14.26
C ASN A 269 13.09 -9.71 14.99
N GLN A 270 11.77 -9.70 15.18
CA GLN A 270 11.01 -10.81 15.73
C GLN A 270 9.77 -11.07 14.88
N ALA A 271 9.44 -12.34 14.67
CA ALA A 271 8.23 -12.73 13.95
C ALA A 271 7.47 -13.85 14.66
N ILE A 272 6.14 -13.77 14.57
CA ILE A 272 5.21 -14.85 14.93
C ILE A 272 4.46 -15.26 13.65
N TYR A 273 4.69 -16.49 13.21
CA TYR A 273 3.96 -17.09 12.10
C TYR A 273 2.70 -17.76 12.63
N VAL A 274 1.54 -17.34 12.14
CA VAL A 274 0.24 -17.86 12.56
C VAL A 274 -0.35 -18.66 11.41
N SER A 275 -0.52 -19.96 11.60
CA SER A 275 -1.22 -20.82 10.65
C SER A 275 -1.64 -22.14 11.29
N ALA A 276 -2.77 -22.70 10.83
CA ALA A 276 -3.16 -24.07 11.14
C ALA A 276 -2.26 -25.12 10.44
N THR A 277 -1.62 -24.74 9.32
CA THR A 277 -0.78 -25.62 8.49
C THR A 277 0.53 -24.91 8.13
N PRO A 278 1.45 -24.69 9.08
CA PRO A 278 2.73 -23.99 8.82
C PRO A 278 3.51 -24.63 7.67
N GLY A 279 4.07 -23.81 6.79
CA GLY A 279 4.92 -24.26 5.69
C GLY A 279 6.34 -24.62 6.11
N ASP A 280 7.13 -25.11 5.15
CA ASP A 280 8.50 -25.58 5.38
C ASP A 280 9.40 -24.47 5.95
N PHE A 281 9.28 -23.24 5.41
CA PHE A 281 10.09 -22.12 5.86
C PHE A 281 9.86 -21.82 7.34
N GLU A 282 8.61 -21.80 7.77
CA GLU A 282 8.24 -21.53 9.16
C GLU A 282 8.76 -22.62 10.09
N LEU A 283 8.65 -23.89 9.69
CA LEU A 283 9.13 -25.03 10.48
C LEU A 283 10.65 -25.07 10.60
N GLU A 284 11.38 -24.66 9.56
CA GLU A 284 12.85 -24.60 9.54
C GLU A 284 13.40 -23.41 10.35
N HIS A 285 12.69 -22.28 10.38
CA HIS A 285 13.18 -21.02 10.97
C HIS A 285 12.55 -20.69 12.33
N SER A 286 11.79 -21.62 12.90
CA SER A 286 11.15 -21.46 14.21
C SER A 286 11.57 -22.54 15.18
N LEU A 287 11.42 -22.24 16.48
CA LEU A 287 11.37 -23.29 17.50
C LEU A 287 10.13 -24.17 17.28
N LYS A 288 10.00 -25.22 18.09
CA LYS A 288 8.82 -26.08 18.09
C LYS A 288 7.54 -25.21 18.20
N PRO A 289 6.55 -25.38 17.29
CA PRO A 289 5.35 -24.55 17.29
C PRO A 289 4.58 -24.59 18.61
N ALA A 290 4.12 -23.41 19.05
CA ALA A 290 3.14 -23.31 20.12
C ALA A 290 1.77 -23.76 19.60
N GLN A 291 1.29 -24.91 20.07
CA GLN A 291 0.04 -25.49 19.58
C GLN A 291 -1.17 -24.91 20.33
N GLN A 292 -2.14 -24.38 19.58
CA GLN A 292 -3.43 -23.93 20.11
C GLN A 292 -4.56 -24.67 19.40
N VAL A 293 -4.89 -25.87 19.88
CA VAL A 293 -5.93 -26.74 19.30
C VAL A 293 -7.26 -26.67 20.04
N ILE A 294 -7.26 -26.24 21.30
CA ILE A 294 -8.47 -26.16 22.13
C ILE A 294 -9.25 -24.91 21.74
N ARG A 295 -10.45 -25.10 21.18
CA ARG A 295 -11.37 -24.00 20.88
C ARG A 295 -12.08 -23.56 22.16
N PRO A 296 -12.14 -22.24 22.48
CA PRO A 296 -12.84 -21.75 23.68
C PRO A 296 -14.32 -22.16 23.77
N THR A 297 -14.96 -22.40 22.62
CA THR A 297 -16.36 -22.84 22.51
C THR A 297 -16.55 -24.34 22.76
N GLY A 298 -15.47 -25.12 22.90
CA GLY A 298 -15.53 -26.57 23.02
C GLY A 298 -15.84 -27.31 21.71
N LEU A 299 -15.84 -26.62 20.56
CA LEU A 299 -16.06 -27.24 19.25
C LEU A 299 -14.95 -28.25 18.93
N LEU A 300 -15.36 -29.46 18.56
CA LEU A 300 -14.48 -30.56 18.17
C LEU A 300 -14.16 -30.51 16.69
N ASP A 301 -13.03 -31.11 16.31
CA ASP A 301 -12.72 -31.38 14.91
C ASP A 301 -13.79 -32.31 14.30
N PRO A 302 -14.16 -32.10 13.02
CA PRO A 302 -15.18 -32.92 12.37
C PRO A 302 -14.70 -34.35 12.15
N LYS A 303 -15.62 -35.31 12.18
CA LYS A 303 -15.34 -36.69 11.78
C LYS A 303 -15.11 -36.76 10.28
N ILE A 304 -14.11 -37.54 9.87
CA ILE A 304 -13.75 -37.75 8.47
C ILE A 304 -14.16 -39.17 8.06
N GLU A 305 -14.86 -39.29 6.93
CA GLU A 305 -15.24 -40.57 6.31
C GLU A 305 -14.69 -40.61 4.88
N VAL A 306 -14.13 -41.76 4.48
CA VAL A 306 -13.64 -41.98 3.12
C VAL A 306 -14.57 -42.98 2.43
N ARG A 307 -15.16 -42.58 1.30
CA ARG A 307 -16.10 -43.38 0.50
C ARG A 307 -15.55 -43.63 -0.90
N LYS A 308 -16.10 -44.62 -1.61
CA LYS A 308 -15.70 -44.95 -2.98
C LYS A 308 -16.20 -43.87 -3.96
N ILE A 309 -15.51 -43.74 -5.09
CA ILE A 309 -15.89 -42.81 -6.17
C ILE A 309 -17.18 -43.26 -6.89
N GLU A 310 -17.39 -44.58 -7.00
CA GLU A 310 -18.58 -45.15 -7.63
C GLU A 310 -19.84 -44.76 -6.86
N GLY A 311 -20.80 -44.12 -7.53
CA GLY A 311 -22.04 -43.62 -6.92
C GLY A 311 -21.89 -42.36 -6.06
N GLN A 312 -20.74 -41.67 -6.08
CA GLN A 312 -20.45 -40.55 -5.17
C GLN A 312 -21.46 -39.39 -5.23
N VAL A 313 -22.04 -39.10 -6.41
CA VAL A 313 -22.96 -37.97 -6.59
C VAL A 313 -24.32 -38.29 -5.95
N ASP A 314 -24.80 -39.52 -6.11
CA ASP A 314 -26.03 -39.99 -5.48
C ASP A 314 -25.89 -40.06 -3.95
N ASP A 315 -24.75 -40.56 -3.48
CA ASP A 315 -24.40 -40.59 -2.04
C ASP A 315 -24.34 -39.17 -1.45
N LEU A 316 -23.68 -38.24 -2.14
CA LEU A 316 -23.61 -36.83 -1.75
C LEU A 316 -25.01 -36.20 -1.69
N MET A 317 -25.86 -36.48 -2.67
CA MET A 317 -27.25 -35.99 -2.69
C MET A 317 -28.06 -36.46 -1.50
N GLU A 318 -27.91 -37.73 -1.11
CA GLU A 318 -28.58 -38.27 0.07
C GLU A 318 -28.10 -37.55 1.35
N GLU A 319 -26.77 -37.35 1.48
CA GLU A 319 -26.19 -36.63 2.62
C GLU A 319 -26.61 -35.16 2.68
N ILE A 320 -26.69 -34.46 1.54
CA ILE A 320 -27.19 -33.09 1.45
C ILE A 320 -28.64 -33.03 1.95
N ARG A 321 -29.52 -33.94 1.49
CA ARG A 321 -30.93 -33.98 1.94
C ARG A 321 -31.04 -34.18 3.44
N LYS A 322 -30.21 -35.05 4.04
CA LYS A 322 -30.13 -35.24 5.50
C LYS A 322 -29.72 -33.96 6.24
N ARG A 323 -28.80 -33.15 5.68
CA ARG A 323 -28.39 -31.86 6.27
C ARG A 323 -29.46 -30.79 6.13
N ILE A 324 -30.16 -30.73 5.00
CA ILE A 324 -31.29 -29.81 4.77
C ILE A 324 -32.40 -30.03 5.80
N GLN A 325 -32.76 -31.30 6.09
CA GLN A 325 -33.77 -31.63 7.12
C GLN A 325 -33.40 -31.12 8.52
N LYS A 326 -32.11 -30.90 8.79
CA LYS A 326 -31.60 -30.36 10.05
C LYS A 326 -31.30 -28.85 10.00
N ASN A 327 -31.71 -28.17 8.92
CA ASN A 327 -31.37 -26.77 8.64
C ASN A 327 -29.85 -26.47 8.68
N GLN A 328 -29.02 -27.43 8.26
CA GLN A 328 -27.58 -27.28 8.14
C GLN A 328 -27.19 -26.88 6.71
N ARG A 329 -25.91 -26.56 6.48
CA ARG A 329 -25.34 -26.23 5.16
C ARG A 329 -24.24 -27.22 4.81
N VAL A 330 -23.92 -27.33 3.52
CA VAL A 330 -22.90 -28.23 2.98
C VAL A 330 -21.97 -27.43 2.08
N LEU A 331 -20.66 -27.67 2.21
CA LEU A 331 -19.65 -27.16 1.29
C LEU A 331 -19.09 -28.34 0.50
N VAL A 332 -18.99 -28.17 -0.82
CA VAL A 332 -18.44 -29.18 -1.73
C VAL A 332 -17.33 -28.53 -2.55
N THR A 333 -16.17 -29.17 -2.57
CA THR A 333 -15.01 -28.72 -3.35
C THR A 333 -14.79 -29.66 -4.51
N THR A 334 -14.74 -29.15 -5.74
CA THR A 334 -14.40 -29.90 -6.95
C THR A 334 -13.02 -29.49 -7.47
N LEU A 335 -12.46 -30.27 -8.40
CA LEU A 335 -11.12 -30.01 -8.94
C LEU A 335 -11.11 -28.95 -10.04
N THR A 336 -12.23 -28.74 -10.74
CA THR A 336 -12.31 -27.84 -11.89
C THR A 336 -13.57 -27.00 -11.85
N LYS A 337 -13.51 -25.81 -12.45
CA LYS A 337 -14.68 -24.91 -12.61
C LYS A 337 -15.85 -25.62 -13.28
N ARG A 338 -15.57 -26.32 -14.38
CA ARG A 338 -16.57 -27.11 -15.10
C ARG A 338 -17.25 -28.15 -14.22
N MET A 339 -16.49 -28.87 -13.38
CA MET A 339 -17.09 -29.82 -12.44
C MET A 339 -17.96 -29.14 -11.38
N ALA A 340 -17.58 -27.95 -10.92
CA ALA A 340 -18.41 -27.17 -9.98
C ALA A 340 -19.72 -26.73 -10.65
N GLU A 341 -19.64 -26.24 -11.89
CA GLU A 341 -20.79 -25.83 -12.71
C GLU A 341 -21.73 -27.01 -12.99
N ASP A 342 -21.19 -28.12 -13.52
CA ASP A 342 -21.95 -29.33 -13.84
C ASP A 342 -22.63 -29.89 -12.58
N LEU A 343 -21.92 -29.93 -11.45
CA LEU A 343 -22.49 -30.39 -10.17
C LEU A 343 -23.57 -29.43 -9.67
N SER A 344 -23.34 -28.11 -9.72
CA SER A 344 -24.32 -27.12 -9.27
C SER A 344 -25.61 -27.23 -10.09
N GLY A 345 -25.50 -27.34 -11.42
CA GLY A 345 -26.65 -27.54 -12.30
C GLY A 345 -27.43 -28.81 -11.95
N PHE A 346 -26.74 -29.93 -11.75
CA PHE A 346 -27.37 -31.17 -11.32
C PHE A 346 -28.10 -31.04 -9.97
N LEU A 347 -27.50 -30.35 -9.00
CA LEU A 347 -28.11 -30.10 -7.69
C LEU A 347 -29.38 -29.23 -7.82
N GLU A 348 -29.34 -28.18 -8.63
CA GLU A 348 -30.48 -27.29 -8.89
C GLU A 348 -31.64 -28.01 -9.57
N GLU A 349 -31.36 -28.80 -10.61
CA GLU A 349 -32.34 -29.63 -11.31
C GLU A 349 -33.05 -30.61 -10.35
N ASN A 350 -32.34 -31.06 -9.31
CA ASN A 350 -32.86 -31.94 -8.27
C ASN A 350 -33.44 -31.19 -7.05
N GLY A 351 -33.69 -29.89 -7.19
CA GLY A 351 -34.39 -29.07 -6.20
C GLY A 351 -33.55 -28.64 -4.99
N VAL A 352 -32.22 -28.75 -5.06
CA VAL A 352 -31.32 -28.27 -4.01
C VAL A 352 -30.97 -26.80 -4.28
N LYS A 353 -31.17 -25.94 -3.28
CA LYS A 353 -30.68 -24.56 -3.33
C LYS A 353 -29.15 -24.57 -3.20
N THR A 354 -28.44 -24.19 -4.25
CA THR A 354 -26.98 -24.17 -4.29
C THR A 354 -26.49 -22.88 -4.95
N ALA A 355 -25.22 -22.56 -4.71
CA ALA A 355 -24.47 -21.55 -5.42
C ALA A 355 -23.04 -22.08 -5.55
N TYR A 356 -22.43 -21.96 -6.72
CA TYR A 356 -21.03 -22.33 -6.90
C TYR A 356 -20.14 -21.09 -6.82
N ILE A 357 -18.96 -21.23 -6.23
CA ILE A 357 -18.00 -20.15 -6.04
C ILE A 357 -16.71 -20.49 -6.78
N HIS A 358 -16.24 -19.61 -7.67
CA HIS A 358 -14.96 -19.74 -8.36
C HIS A 358 -14.26 -18.39 -8.49
N SER A 359 -13.03 -18.41 -9.02
CA SER A 359 -12.13 -17.26 -9.04
C SER A 359 -12.61 -16.05 -9.84
N GLU A 360 -13.57 -16.19 -10.76
CA GLU A 360 -14.08 -15.07 -11.58
C GLU A 360 -15.32 -14.38 -10.98
N ILE A 361 -15.90 -14.94 -9.91
CA ILE A 361 -16.98 -14.26 -9.18
C ILE A 361 -16.36 -13.13 -8.37
N ASP A 362 -16.91 -11.92 -8.50
CA ASP A 362 -16.45 -10.75 -7.76
C ASP A 362 -16.60 -10.96 -6.25
N THR A 363 -15.66 -10.42 -5.47
CA THR A 363 -15.60 -10.66 -4.02
C THR A 363 -16.86 -10.18 -3.29
N LEU A 364 -17.55 -9.16 -3.82
CA LEU A 364 -18.81 -8.62 -3.32
C LEU A 364 -20.01 -9.53 -3.62
N GLU A 365 -19.94 -10.37 -4.66
CA GLU A 365 -20.99 -11.32 -5.04
C GLU A 365 -20.82 -12.69 -4.36
N ARG A 366 -19.73 -12.90 -3.61
CA ARG A 366 -19.45 -14.14 -2.86
C ARG A 366 -20.12 -14.19 -1.48
N GLY A 367 -20.73 -13.08 -1.03
CA GLY A 367 -21.27 -12.87 0.32
C GLY A 367 -22.68 -13.40 0.54
#